data_AF-A0A3S4EG21-F1
#
_entry.id   AF-A0A3S4EG21-F1
#
_cell.length_a   1.000
_cell.length_b   1.000
_cell.length_c   1.000
_cell.angle_alpha   90.00
_cell.angle_beta   90.00
_cell.angle_gamma   90.00
#
_symmetry.space_group_name_H-M   'P 1'
#
loop_
_entity.id
_entity.type
_entity.pdbx_description
1 polymer ?
#
loop_
_entity_poly.entity_id
_entity_poly.type
_entity_poly.pdbx_seq_one_letter_code
_entity_poly.pdbx_strand_id
1 'polypeptide(L)'
;MTVKKPNITPTAMEIMSTSIQVLENRLKRNRMAGDPPDVLIQPYCPQISTLDFHRAEEAIEAGRLAVEKQRDMLLPLVKNS
;
A
#
# COMPACT_ATOMS: atom_id res chain seq x y z
N MET A 1 28.47 2.83 -29.34
CA MET A 1 28.03 4.16 -28.84
C MET A 1 27.22 3.93 -27.57
N THR A 2 27.74 4.28 -26.40
CA THR A 2 27.05 4.10 -25.11
C THR A 2 26.15 5.31 -24.85
N VAL A 3 24.83 5.10 -24.83
CA VAL A 3 23.86 6.15 -24.52
C VAL A 3 24.00 6.52 -23.05
N LYS A 4 24.58 7.70 -22.77
CA LYS A 4 24.69 8.28 -21.44
C LYS A 4 23.28 8.67 -20.99
N LYS A 5 22.68 7.92 -20.04
CA LYS A 5 21.40 8.30 -19.43
C LYS A 5 21.54 9.72 -18.86
N PRO A 6 20.63 10.66 -19.19
CA PRO A 6 20.68 12.00 -18.63
C PRO A 6 20.58 11.90 -17.11
N ASN A 7 21.42 12.65 -16.40
CA ASN A 7 21.43 12.68 -14.94
C ASN A 7 20.27 13.59 -14.50
N ILE A 8 19.08 13.02 -14.36
CA ILE A 8 17.88 13.73 -13.92
C ILE A 8 17.95 13.77 -12.39
N THR A 9 18.38 14.90 -11.84
CA THR A 9 18.34 15.12 -10.39
C THR A 9 16.86 15.18 -9.96
N PRO A 10 16.43 14.38 -8.97
CA PRO A 10 15.05 14.36 -8.54
C PRO A 10 14.63 15.71 -7.95
N THR A 11 13.38 16.06 -8.15
CA THR A 11 12.75 17.26 -7.60
C THR A 11 12.57 17.12 -6.08
N ALA A 12 12.46 18.24 -5.37
CA ALA A 12 12.18 18.24 -3.93
C ALA A 12 10.90 17.46 -3.59
N MET A 13 9.88 17.52 -4.44
CA MET A 13 8.61 16.80 -4.25
C MET A 13 8.78 15.29 -4.35
N GLU A 14 9.54 14.80 -5.34
CA GLU A 14 9.85 13.37 -5.48
C GLU A 14 10.65 12.85 -4.29
N ILE A 15 11.62 13.64 -3.80
CA ILE A 15 12.41 13.30 -2.61
C ILE A 15 11.51 13.19 -1.37
N MET A 16 10.62 14.16 -1.15
CA MET A 16 9.69 14.16 -0.03
C MET A 16 8.73 12.97 -0.10
N SER A 17 8.12 12.71 -1.26
CA SER A 17 7.20 11.59 -1.46
C SER A 17 7.87 10.25 -1.18
N THR A 18 9.09 10.05 -1.71
CA THR A 18 9.87 8.83 -1.47
C THR A 18 10.22 8.67 0.00
N SER A 19 10.60 9.77 0.67
CA SER A 19 10.95 9.76 2.10
C SER A 19 9.75 9.36 2.98
N ILE A 20 8.57 9.92 2.69
CA ILE A 20 7.32 9.55 3.38
C ILE A 20 7.03 8.06 3.18
N GLN A 21 7.11 7.56 1.95
CA GLN A 21 6.85 6.15 1.65
C GLN A 21 7.81 5.20 2.39
N VAL A 22 9.09 5.55 2.49
CA VAL A 22 10.09 4.79 3.26
C VAL A 22 9.73 4.78 4.76
N LEU A 23 9.40 5.95 5.32
CA LEU A 23 9.02 6.06 6.73
C LEU A 23 7.75 5.27 7.05
N GLU A 24 6.72 5.38 6.21
CA GLU A 24 5.49 4.60 6.34
C GLU A 24 5.76 3.10 6.32
N ASN A 25 6.54 2.63 5.34
CA ASN A 25 6.87 1.21 5.21
C ASN A 25 7.60 0.69 6.45
N ARG A 26 8.54 1.48 6.99
CA ARG A 26 9.26 1.14 8.21
C ARG A 26 8.32 1.11 9.42
N LEU A 27 7.44 2.10 9.56
CA LEU A 27 6.48 2.15 10.66
C LEU A 27 5.51 0.95 10.61
N LYS A 28 4.93 0.66 9.44
CA LYS A 28 4.04 -0.50 9.23
C LYS A 28 4.72 -1.81 9.61
N ARG A 29 5.95 -2.04 9.14
CA ARG A 29 6.73 -3.25 9.49
C ARG A 29 7.01 -3.38 10.98
N ASN A 30 7.41 -2.28 11.63
CA ASN A 30 7.66 -2.30 13.08
C ASN A 30 6.38 -2.63 13.87
N ARG A 31 5.23 -2.03 13.50
CA ARG A 31 3.96 -2.34 14.16
C ARG A 31 3.55 -3.79 13.95
N MET A 32 3.62 -4.29 12.71
CA MET A 32 3.33 -5.69 12.41
C MET A 32 4.20 -6.69 13.18
N ALA A 33 5.46 -6.32 13.48
CA ALA A 33 6.37 -7.16 14.25
C ALA A 33 6.10 -7.10 15.77
N GLY A 34 5.68 -5.94 16.28
CA GLY A 34 5.41 -5.75 17.71
C GLY A 34 4.01 -6.17 18.15
N ASP A 35 3.02 -5.94 17.28
CA ASP A 35 1.59 -6.19 17.53
C ASP A 35 0.93 -6.62 16.20
N PRO A 36 1.05 -7.90 15.81
CA PRO A 36 0.49 -8.39 14.57
C PRO A 36 -1.05 -8.42 14.64
N PRO A 37 -1.76 -8.04 13.56
CA PRO A 37 -3.21 -8.13 13.52
C PRO A 37 -3.68 -9.59 13.44
N ASP A 38 -4.87 -9.89 13.97
CA ASP A 38 -5.50 -11.21 13.82
C ASP A 38 -5.71 -11.58 12.35
N VAL A 39 -6.09 -10.60 11.53
CA VAL A 39 -6.28 -10.75 10.09
C VAL A 39 -5.66 -9.56 9.36
N LEU A 40 -4.76 -9.83 8.43
CA LEU A 40 -4.15 -8.83 7.56
C LEU A 40 -4.85 -8.79 6.20
N ILE A 41 -5.39 -7.63 5.84
CA ILE A 41 -5.97 -7.39 4.50
C ILE A 41 -5.04 -6.43 3.73
N GLN A 42 -4.56 -6.88 2.57
CA GLN A 42 -3.69 -6.11 1.69
C GLN A 42 -4.27 -6.04 0.27
N PRO A 43 -4.96 -4.95 -0.07
CA PRO A 43 -5.39 -4.68 -1.44
C PRO A 43 -4.19 -4.57 -2.38
N TYR A 44 -4.29 -5.17 -3.56
CA TYR A 44 -3.23 -5.16 -4.57
C TYR A 44 -3.42 -4.01 -5.55
N CYS A 45 -2.67 -2.92 -5.34
CA CYS A 45 -2.74 -1.69 -6.15
C CYS A 45 -1.34 -1.18 -6.57
N PRO A 46 -0.49 -2.00 -7.23
CA PRO A 46 0.93 -1.66 -7.45
C PRO A 46 1.18 -0.43 -8.34
N GLN A 47 0.19 -0.01 -9.12
CA GLN A 47 0.30 1.10 -10.06
C GLN A 47 -0.46 2.36 -9.62
N ILE A 48 -1.10 2.35 -8.44
CA ILE A 48 -1.86 3.49 -7.94
C ILE A 48 -1.03 4.19 -6.88
N SER A 49 -0.66 5.43 -7.15
CA SER A 49 0.06 6.30 -6.22
C SER A 49 -0.90 7.00 -5.27
N THR A 50 -0.37 7.54 -4.16
CA THR A 50 -1.17 8.18 -3.10
C THR A 50 -2.07 9.32 -3.59
N LEU A 51 -1.69 10.01 -4.67
CA LEU A 51 -2.42 11.16 -5.21
C LEU A 51 -3.21 10.84 -6.50
N ASP A 52 -3.30 9.56 -6.90
CA ASP A 52 -4.03 9.14 -8.11
C ASP A 52 -5.54 9.05 -7.88
N PHE A 53 -6.17 10.17 -7.48
CA PHE A 53 -7.60 10.23 -7.15
C PHE A 53 -8.52 9.81 -8.31
N HIS A 54 -8.07 9.99 -9.55
CA HIS A 54 -8.80 9.58 -10.75
C HIS A 54 -8.95 8.06 -10.87
N ARG A 55 -8.15 7.26 -10.14
CA ARG A 55 -8.19 5.78 -10.11
C ARG A 55 -8.83 5.23 -8.85
N ALA A 56 -9.60 6.05 -8.13
CA ALA A 56 -10.23 5.65 -6.88
C ALA A 56 -11.12 4.39 -7.03
N GLU A 57 -11.83 4.27 -8.14
CA GLU A 57 -12.70 3.12 -8.41
C GLU A 57 -11.90 1.79 -8.46
N GLU A 58 -10.76 1.77 -9.15
CA GLU A 58 -9.86 0.61 -9.20
C GLU A 58 -9.35 0.22 -7.79
N ALA A 59 -8.98 1.21 -6.98
CA ALA A 59 -8.52 0.97 -5.62
C ALA A 59 -9.62 0.43 -4.70
N ILE A 60 -10.86 0.93 -4.83
CA ILE A 60 -12.02 0.45 -4.07
C ILE A 60 -12.32 -1.01 -4.42
N GLU A 61 -12.30 -1.35 -5.71
CA GLU A 61 -12.57 -2.71 -6.16
C GLU A 61 -11.47 -3.69 -5.71
N ALA A 62 -10.20 -3.29 -5.81
CA ALA A 62 -9.09 -4.07 -5.24
C ALA A 62 -9.26 -4.29 -3.73
N GLY A 63 -9.81 -3.30 -3.01
CA GLY A 63 -10.19 -3.41 -1.60
C GLY A 63 -11.27 -4.47 -1.36
N ARG A 64 -12.36 -4.43 -2.13
CA ARG A 64 -13.43 -5.44 -2.07
C ARG A 64 -12.90 -6.85 -2.31
N LEU A 65 -12.13 -7.04 -3.38
CA LEU A 65 -11.54 -8.33 -3.72
C LEU A 65 -10.61 -8.85 -2.62
N ALA A 66 -9.83 -7.97 -1.99
CA ALA A 66 -8.95 -8.37 -0.88
C ALA A 66 -9.74 -8.82 0.36
N VAL A 67 -10.87 -8.17 0.66
CA VAL A 67 -11.78 -8.58 1.74
C VAL A 67 -12.43 -9.92 1.43
N GLU A 68 -12.95 -10.10 0.20
CA GLU A 68 -13.57 -11.36 -0.21
C GLU A 68 -12.62 -12.56 -0.12
N LYS A 69 -11.34 -12.37 -0.46
CA LYS A 69 -10.31 -13.40 -0.30
C LYS A 69 -10.05 -13.80 1.15
N GLN A 70 -10.31 -12.91 2.10
CA GLN A 70 -10.14 -13.16 3.53
C GLN A 70 -11.44 -13.52 4.24
N ARG A 71 -12.53 -13.73 3.49
CA ARG A 71 -13.89 -13.92 4.03
C ARG A 71 -13.95 -15.01 5.10
N ASP A 72 -13.30 -16.15 4.87
CA ASP A 72 -13.35 -17.29 5.81
C ASP A 72 -12.68 -16.96 7.16
N MET A 73 -11.65 -16.12 7.16
CA MET A 73 -11.02 -15.62 8.39
C MET A 73 -11.83 -14.53 9.07
N LEU A 74 -12.57 -13.72 8.30
CA LEU A 74 -13.35 -12.59 8.81
C LEU A 74 -14.70 -13.01 9.41
N LEU A 75 -15.39 -13.97 8.78
CA LEU A 75 -16.75 -14.39 9.19
C LEU A 75 -16.87 -14.83 10.67
N PRO A 76 -15.91 -15.56 11.26
CA PRO A 76 -15.96 -15.92 12.68
C PRO A 76 -15.84 -14.70 13.61
N LEU A 77 -15.09 -13.67 13.21
CA LEU A 77 -14.82 -12.49 14.05
C LEU A 77 -16.05 -11.58 14.18
N VAL A 78 -16.91 -11.54 13.16
CA VAL A 78 -18.14 -10.72 13.16
C VAL A 78 -19.20 -11.25 14.13
N LYS A 79 -19.20 -12.57 14.41
CA LYS A 79 -20.24 -13.22 15.24
C LYS A 79 -19.97 -13.11 16.74
N ASN A 80 -18.77 -12.67 17.13
CA ASN A 80 -18.33 -12.59 18.52
C ASN A 80 -18.33 -11.15 19.08
N SER A 81 -19.01 -10.21 18.42
CA SER A 81 -19.20 -8.82 18.89
C SER A 81 -20.52 -8.63 19.62
#